data_AF-J7L9N9-F1
#
_entry.id   AF-J7L9N9-F1
#
_cell.length_a   1.000
_cell.length_b   1.000
_cell.length_c   1.000
_cell.angle_alpha   90.00
_cell.angle_beta   90.00
_cell.angle_gamma   90.00
#
_symmetry.space_group_name_H-M   'P 1'
#
loop_
_entity.id
_entity.type
_entity.pdbx_description
1 polymer ?
#
loop_
_entity_poly.entity_id
_entity_poly.type
_entity_poly.pdbx_seq_one_letter_code
_entity_poly.pdbx_strand_id
1 'polypeptide(L)'
;MRSTLTSLTAIAAITLLGGCSTNPDSEKTPASTGTPTVEEDTATEEAAFTLEEADAEDIDRALTALVEEVGEEPAQITELNISNSAVGIYAVDPSAPDELNAWEYRDGSVGPSNPVDYGGDTEALSQNLFSTADVSASVIENALSEAPETGEIEDGEVDGLTMVWMGPDLGVVMQISVSGERESGLVRFEPDGTFIEVL
;
A
#
# COMPACT_ATOMS: atom_id res chain seq x y z
N MET A 1 -28.12 -32.00 -35.08
CA MET A 1 -28.47 -30.95 -36.05
C MET A 1 -27.25 -30.08 -36.25
N ARG A 2 -26.73 -30.03 -37.47
CA ARG A 2 -25.65 -29.11 -37.88
C ARG A 2 -26.30 -27.80 -38.33
N SER A 3 -25.80 -26.66 -37.87
CA SER A 3 -25.95 -25.38 -38.57
C SER A 3 -24.63 -24.62 -38.50
N THR A 4 -24.15 -24.28 -39.68
CA THR A 4 -22.99 -23.48 -40.06
C THR A 4 -23.40 -22.03 -40.38
N LEU A 5 -22.38 -21.18 -40.61
CA LEU A 5 -22.36 -19.86 -41.32
C LEU A 5 -22.56 -18.62 -40.43
N THR A 6 -21.91 -17.44 -40.61
CA THR A 6 -20.84 -16.93 -41.50
C THR A 6 -20.51 -15.48 -41.12
N SER A 7 -19.21 -15.16 -41.10
CA SER A 7 -18.44 -13.95 -41.48
C SER A 7 -18.95 -12.48 -41.46
N LEU A 8 -17.94 -11.61 -41.18
CA LEU A 8 -17.62 -10.22 -41.63
C LEU A 8 -18.46 -9.05 -41.08
N THR A 9 -17.86 -7.94 -40.61
CA THR A 9 -17.34 -6.85 -41.47
C THR A 9 -16.49 -5.84 -40.65
N ALA A 10 -15.38 -5.36 -41.22
CA ALA A 10 -14.61 -4.19 -40.77
C ALA A 10 -14.94 -2.97 -41.64
N ILE A 11 -15.05 -1.77 -41.05
CA ILE A 11 -15.04 -0.48 -41.78
C ILE A 11 -14.23 0.54 -40.98
N ALA A 12 -13.19 1.07 -41.63
CA ALA A 12 -12.45 2.27 -41.23
C ALA A 12 -13.09 3.53 -41.83
N ALA A 13 -12.99 4.67 -41.15
CA ALA A 13 -13.28 5.98 -41.74
C ALA A 13 -12.32 7.06 -41.21
N ILE A 14 -11.54 7.61 -42.13
CA ILE A 14 -10.68 8.80 -42.05
C ILE A 14 -11.50 10.00 -42.56
N THR A 15 -11.36 11.20 -41.95
CA THR A 15 -11.50 12.57 -42.57
C THR A 15 -11.47 13.61 -41.43
N LEU A 16 -10.98 14.86 -41.52
CA LEU A 16 -10.33 15.72 -42.52
C LEU A 16 -9.79 16.98 -41.79
N LEU A 17 -8.70 17.56 -42.28
CA LEU A 17 -8.17 18.89 -41.90
C LEU A 17 -8.88 20.02 -42.65
N GLY A 18 -9.06 21.18 -42.00
CA GLY A 18 -8.95 22.51 -42.63
C GLY A 18 -10.22 23.37 -42.73
N GLY A 19 -10.16 24.60 -42.19
CA GLY A 19 -11.08 25.69 -42.53
C GLY A 19 -10.95 26.95 -41.68
N CYS A 20 -10.09 27.89 -42.09
CA CYS A 20 -10.05 29.29 -41.63
C CYS A 20 -11.20 30.11 -42.25
N SER A 21 -11.76 31.09 -41.51
CA SER A 21 -12.39 32.27 -42.09
C SER A 21 -12.34 33.48 -41.12
N THR A 22 -12.26 34.68 -41.69
CA THR A 22 -11.72 35.96 -41.17
C THR A 22 -12.75 36.97 -40.60
N ASN A 23 -12.31 37.81 -39.64
CA ASN A 23 -12.99 38.93 -38.92
C ASN A 23 -13.33 40.17 -39.81
N PRO A 24 -14.09 41.23 -39.38
CA PRO A 24 -13.72 42.27 -38.36
C PRO A 24 -14.93 42.83 -37.54
N ASP A 25 -14.90 43.71 -36.53
CA ASP A 25 -14.13 44.95 -36.28
C ASP A 25 -14.41 45.52 -34.85
N SER A 26 -13.59 46.50 -34.43
CA SER A 26 -13.74 47.47 -33.31
C SER A 26 -13.01 47.23 -31.96
N GLU A 27 -11.74 47.68 -31.94
CA GLU A 27 -11.20 48.77 -31.10
C GLU A 27 -11.27 48.70 -29.55
N LYS A 28 -10.11 48.49 -28.88
CA LYS A 28 -9.41 49.48 -28.00
C LYS A 28 -8.17 48.88 -27.26
N THR A 29 -7.03 49.56 -27.42
CA THR A 29 -5.68 49.47 -26.80
C THR A 29 -5.64 49.57 -25.25
N PRO A 30 -4.53 49.31 -24.49
CA PRO A 30 -3.25 48.60 -24.72
C PRO A 30 -2.92 47.44 -23.72
N ALA A 31 -1.91 46.66 -24.10
CA ALA A 31 -0.90 45.95 -23.29
C ALA A 31 -1.18 45.74 -21.79
N SER A 32 -1.46 44.48 -21.44
CA SER A 32 -0.90 43.88 -20.23
C SER A 32 -0.09 42.68 -20.67
N THR A 33 1.22 42.72 -20.40
CA THR A 33 2.16 41.63 -20.59
C THR A 33 1.74 40.49 -19.68
N GLY A 34 0.81 39.65 -20.14
CA GLY A 34 0.55 38.35 -19.55
C GLY A 34 1.75 37.48 -19.88
N THR A 35 2.71 37.42 -18.97
CA THR A 35 3.62 36.28 -18.90
C THR A 35 2.74 35.03 -18.94
N PRO A 36 2.97 34.06 -19.84
CA PRO A 36 2.38 32.74 -19.64
C PRO A 36 2.97 32.24 -18.32
N THR A 37 2.16 32.24 -17.26
CA THR A 37 2.42 31.40 -16.09
C THR A 37 2.42 29.98 -16.63
N VAL A 38 3.62 29.45 -16.85
CA VAL A 38 3.84 28.01 -16.87
C VAL A 38 3.40 27.58 -15.49
N GLU A 39 2.19 27.02 -15.39
CA GLU A 39 1.87 26.12 -14.29
C GLU A 39 2.86 24.97 -14.48
N GLU A 40 3.98 25.10 -13.78
CA GLU A 40 4.89 24.02 -13.54
C GLU A 40 4.08 23.04 -12.70
N ASP A 41 3.42 22.12 -13.40
CA ASP A 41 2.89 20.90 -12.83
C ASP A 41 4.13 20.11 -12.38
N THR A 42 4.70 20.54 -11.26
CA THR A 42 5.60 19.70 -10.48
C THR A 42 4.73 18.57 -10.00
N ALA A 43 4.60 17.54 -10.85
CA ALA A 43 4.30 16.20 -10.37
C ALA A 43 5.34 15.95 -9.29
N THR A 44 4.91 16.04 -8.03
CA THR A 44 5.66 15.52 -6.91
C THR A 44 5.86 14.07 -7.25
N GLU A 45 7.08 13.72 -7.67
CA GLU A 45 7.50 12.34 -7.78
C GLU A 45 7.44 11.82 -6.34
N GLU A 46 6.34 11.13 -6.01
CA GLU A 46 6.17 10.47 -4.71
C GLU A 46 7.41 9.61 -4.51
N ALA A 47 8.16 9.88 -3.45
CA ALA A 47 9.35 9.11 -3.14
C ALA A 47 8.94 7.64 -2.98
N ALA A 48 9.71 6.74 -3.58
CA ALA A 48 9.49 5.31 -3.41
C ALA A 48 9.66 4.96 -1.92
N PHE A 49 8.75 4.13 -1.40
CA PHE A 49 8.83 3.66 -0.02
C PHE A 49 10.13 2.86 0.22
N THR A 50 10.90 3.25 1.23
CA THR A 50 12.08 2.53 1.70
C THR A 50 12.00 2.37 3.22
N LEU A 51 12.22 1.15 3.73
CA LEU A 51 12.08 0.89 5.17
C LEU A 51 13.08 1.68 6.02
N GLU A 52 14.30 1.87 5.51
CA GLU A 52 15.37 2.59 6.20
C GLU A 52 15.02 4.07 6.44
N GLU A 53 14.26 4.68 5.53
CA GLU A 53 13.94 6.12 5.57
C GLU A 53 12.49 6.39 5.95
N ALA A 54 11.64 5.35 6.02
CA ALA A 54 10.22 5.48 6.28
C ALA A 54 9.94 6.03 7.69
N ASP A 55 9.18 7.12 7.73
CA ASP A 55 8.62 7.66 8.97
C ASP A 55 7.14 7.23 9.16
N ALA A 56 6.52 7.70 10.24
CA ALA A 56 5.11 7.41 10.49
C ALA A 56 4.17 7.96 9.40
N GLU A 57 4.51 9.08 8.73
CA GLU A 57 3.68 9.63 7.65
C GLU A 57 3.75 8.73 6.40
N ASP A 58 4.91 8.14 6.11
CA ASP A 58 5.09 7.19 5.01
C ASP A 58 4.32 5.88 5.25
N ILE A 59 4.39 5.35 6.47
CA ILE A 59 3.65 4.14 6.87
C ILE A 59 2.14 4.40 6.82
N ASP A 60 1.68 5.54 7.36
CA ASP A 60 0.26 5.92 7.37
C ASP A 60 -0.29 6.11 5.95
N ARG A 61 0.49 6.76 5.06
CA ARG A 61 0.13 6.92 3.64
C ARG A 61 -0.05 5.58 2.94
N ALA A 62 0.90 4.67 3.13
CA ALA A 62 0.82 3.34 2.54
C ALA A 62 -0.37 2.54 3.08
N LEU A 63 -0.60 2.56 4.39
CA LEU A 63 -1.73 1.87 5.02
C LEU A 63 -3.07 2.45 4.57
N THR A 64 -3.18 3.77 4.49
CA THR A 64 -4.38 4.45 3.99
C THR A 64 -4.69 4.03 2.56
N ALA A 65 -3.70 4.07 1.66
CA ALA A 65 -3.89 3.65 0.27
C ALA A 65 -4.33 2.18 0.16
N LEU A 66 -3.76 1.29 0.98
CA LEU A 66 -4.17 -0.11 1.04
C LEU A 66 -5.62 -0.29 1.52
N VAL A 67 -6.00 0.42 2.58
CA VAL A 67 -7.38 0.40 3.13
C VAL A 67 -8.40 0.94 2.12
N GLU A 68 -8.05 2.00 1.40
CA GLU A 68 -8.88 2.55 0.31
C GLU A 68 -9.11 1.52 -0.81
N GLU A 69 -8.07 0.77 -1.21
CA GLU A 69 -8.18 -0.25 -2.25
C GLU A 69 -8.97 -1.49 -1.79
N VAL A 70 -8.89 -1.86 -0.51
CA VAL A 70 -9.75 -2.90 0.09
C VAL A 70 -11.22 -2.48 0.08
N GLY A 71 -11.50 -1.19 0.28
CA GLY A 71 -12.84 -0.63 0.22
C GLY A 71 -13.65 -0.71 1.52
N GLU A 72 -12.99 -0.93 2.67
CA GLU A 72 -13.60 -0.91 4.00
C GLU A 72 -12.67 -0.22 5.01
N GLU A 73 -13.21 0.71 5.81
CA GLU A 73 -12.46 1.46 6.83
C GLU A 73 -13.15 1.34 8.21
N PRO A 74 -12.51 0.72 9.22
CA PRO A 74 -11.22 0.01 9.15
C PRO A 74 -11.35 -1.35 8.44
N ALA A 75 -10.32 -1.74 7.70
CA ALA A 75 -10.25 -3.04 7.06
C ALA A 75 -9.99 -4.16 8.10
N GLN A 76 -10.51 -5.35 7.82
CA GLN A 76 -10.19 -6.56 8.59
C GLN A 76 -9.04 -7.31 7.92
N ILE A 77 -7.92 -7.43 8.64
CA ILE A 77 -6.68 -8.04 8.13
C ILE A 77 -6.24 -9.22 8.97
N THR A 78 -5.53 -10.17 8.36
CA THR A 78 -4.83 -11.26 9.07
C THR A 78 -3.36 -10.98 9.25
N GLU A 79 -2.81 -10.09 8.42
CA GLU A 79 -1.38 -9.77 8.41
C GLU A 79 -1.16 -8.36 7.84
N LEU A 80 -0.21 -7.64 8.46
CA LEU A 80 0.46 -6.48 7.88
C LEU A 80 1.94 -6.82 7.76
N ASN A 81 2.53 -6.62 6.59
CA ASN A 81 3.94 -6.82 6.34
C ASN A 81 4.58 -5.52 5.84
N ILE A 82 5.74 -5.17 6.38
CA ILE A 82 6.57 -4.07 5.89
C ILE A 82 7.92 -4.68 5.52
N SER A 83 8.27 -4.55 4.26
CA SER A 83 9.56 -4.96 3.70
C SER A 83 10.37 -3.73 3.31
N ASN A 84 11.62 -3.91 2.90
CA ASN A 84 12.48 -2.79 2.49
C ASN A 84 11.89 -1.87 1.42
N SER A 85 10.92 -2.32 0.62
CA SER A 85 10.44 -1.57 -0.56
C SER A 85 8.91 -1.59 -0.73
N ALA A 86 8.18 -2.11 0.25
CA ALA A 86 6.73 -2.19 0.17
C ALA A 86 6.08 -2.41 1.53
N VAL A 87 4.82 -1.98 1.62
CA VAL A 87 3.88 -2.31 2.69
C VAL A 87 2.79 -3.19 2.09
N GLY A 88 2.45 -4.31 2.74
CA GLY A 88 1.41 -5.22 2.28
C GLY A 88 0.45 -5.60 3.39
N ILE A 89 -0.80 -5.88 3.02
CA ILE A 89 -1.82 -6.40 3.93
C ILE A 89 -2.51 -7.60 3.32
N TYR A 90 -2.95 -8.51 4.20
CA TYR A 90 -3.79 -9.64 3.85
C TYR A 90 -5.16 -9.34 4.44
N ALA A 91 -6.14 -8.98 3.61
CA ALA A 91 -7.42 -8.46 4.05
C ALA A 91 -8.60 -9.27 3.51
N VAL A 92 -9.71 -9.25 4.25
CA VAL A 92 -10.99 -9.79 3.80
C VAL A 92 -11.62 -8.83 2.80
N ASP A 93 -12.15 -9.36 1.69
CA ASP A 93 -12.95 -8.56 0.76
C ASP A 93 -14.33 -8.25 1.40
N PRO A 94 -14.70 -6.97 1.60
CA PRO A 94 -15.97 -6.62 2.23
C PRO A 94 -17.20 -7.04 1.40
N SER A 95 -17.03 -7.28 0.10
CA SER A 95 -18.05 -7.80 -0.81
C SER A 95 -18.11 -9.33 -0.85
N ALA A 96 -17.07 -10.01 -0.37
CA ALA A 96 -16.94 -11.46 -0.29
C ALA A 96 -16.22 -11.86 1.03
N PRO A 97 -16.92 -11.88 2.18
CA PRO A 97 -16.30 -11.98 3.50
C PRO A 97 -15.58 -13.30 3.82
N ASP A 98 -15.71 -14.29 2.92
CA ASP A 98 -14.99 -15.56 2.98
C ASP A 98 -13.76 -15.57 2.04
N GLU A 99 -13.45 -14.46 1.37
CA GLU A 99 -12.31 -14.32 0.46
C GLU A 99 -11.21 -13.46 1.12
N LEU A 100 -10.02 -14.06 1.26
CA LEU A 100 -8.80 -13.39 1.71
C LEU A 100 -7.98 -13.02 0.48
N ASN A 101 -7.56 -11.76 0.37
CA ASN A 101 -6.70 -11.29 -0.70
C ASN A 101 -5.48 -10.56 -0.12
N ALA A 102 -4.41 -10.50 -0.89
CA ALA A 102 -3.19 -9.76 -0.57
C ALA A 102 -3.09 -8.51 -1.45
N TRP A 103 -2.80 -7.37 -0.83
CA TRP A 103 -2.50 -6.10 -1.49
C TRP A 103 -1.11 -5.62 -1.10
N GLU A 104 -0.45 -4.90 -2.00
CA GLU A 104 0.89 -4.35 -1.79
C GLU A 104 0.94 -2.91 -2.29
N TYR A 105 1.43 -2.00 -1.44
CA TYR A 105 1.78 -0.63 -1.75
C TYR A 105 3.27 -0.55 -2.05
N ARG A 106 3.59 -0.07 -3.25
CA ARG A 106 4.96 0.05 -3.76
C ARG A 106 5.04 1.23 -4.73
N ASP A 107 6.14 1.97 -4.68
CA ASP A 107 6.42 3.07 -5.61
C ASP A 107 5.25 4.08 -5.72
N GLY A 108 4.62 4.43 -4.60
CA GLY A 108 3.53 5.42 -4.55
C GLY A 108 2.14 4.88 -4.93
N SER A 109 1.96 3.57 -5.12
CA SER A 109 0.69 3.01 -5.60
C SER A 109 0.40 1.61 -5.06
N VAL A 110 -0.88 1.24 -4.99
CA VAL A 110 -1.32 -0.12 -4.65
C VAL A 110 -1.42 -0.95 -5.94
N GLY A 111 -0.77 -2.11 -5.94
CA GLY A 111 -0.86 -3.09 -7.02
C GLY A 111 -2.21 -3.83 -7.03
N PRO A 112 -2.48 -4.66 -8.06
CA PRO A 112 -3.68 -5.48 -8.08
C PRO A 112 -3.68 -6.50 -6.92
N SER A 113 -4.86 -6.80 -6.40
CA SER A 113 -5.02 -7.82 -5.36
C SER A 113 -4.71 -9.23 -5.88
N ASN A 114 -4.26 -10.09 -4.98
CA ASN A 114 -3.99 -11.49 -5.26
C ASN A 114 -4.76 -12.39 -4.28
N PRO A 115 -5.60 -13.33 -4.75
CA PRO A 115 -6.29 -14.27 -3.87
C PRO A 115 -5.33 -15.13 -3.06
N VAL A 116 -5.63 -15.29 -1.76
CA VAL A 116 -4.87 -16.11 -0.83
C VAL A 116 -5.66 -17.37 -0.51
N ASP A 117 -5.07 -18.54 -0.77
CA ASP A 117 -5.65 -19.82 -0.36
C ASP A 117 -5.32 -20.11 1.11
N TYR A 118 -6.32 -19.97 1.98
CA TYR A 118 -6.24 -20.31 3.40
C TYR A 118 -6.89 -21.67 3.71
N GLY A 119 -7.15 -22.50 2.69
CA GLY A 119 -7.74 -23.83 2.85
C GLY A 119 -9.26 -23.83 3.06
N GLY A 120 -9.92 -22.66 2.98
CA GLY A 120 -11.38 -22.52 3.13
C GLY A 120 -11.89 -22.68 4.56
N ASP A 121 -11.01 -22.59 5.56
CA ASP A 121 -11.38 -22.64 6.98
C ASP A 121 -11.80 -21.25 7.48
N THR A 122 -13.08 -20.93 7.30
CA THR A 122 -13.64 -19.61 7.67
C THR A 122 -13.63 -19.36 9.17
N GLU A 123 -13.65 -20.42 9.99
CA GLU A 123 -13.51 -20.30 11.44
C GLU A 123 -12.07 -19.88 11.79
N ALA A 124 -11.07 -20.55 11.22
CA ALA A 124 -9.68 -20.15 11.40
C ALA A 124 -9.43 -18.73 10.88
N LEU A 125 -9.94 -18.36 9.70
CA LEU A 125 -9.85 -16.99 9.19
C LEU A 125 -10.37 -15.99 10.23
N SER A 126 -11.59 -16.20 10.73
CA SER A 126 -12.23 -15.29 11.69
C SER A 126 -11.46 -15.11 13.00
N GLN A 127 -10.72 -16.13 13.44
CA GLN A 127 -9.93 -16.09 14.67
C GLN A 127 -8.60 -15.32 14.50
N ASN A 128 -8.11 -15.17 13.28
CA ASN A 128 -6.85 -14.48 12.98
C ASN A 128 -7.06 -13.01 12.58
N LEU A 129 -8.31 -12.55 12.43
CA LEU A 129 -8.59 -11.17 12.03
C LEU A 129 -8.28 -10.18 13.15
N PHE A 130 -7.69 -9.06 12.74
CA PHE A 130 -7.58 -7.84 13.53
C PHE A 130 -7.84 -6.61 12.66
N SER A 131 -8.16 -5.49 13.31
CA SER A 131 -8.60 -4.27 12.63
C SER A 131 -7.41 -3.38 12.26
N THR A 132 -7.43 -2.75 11.09
CA THR A 132 -6.45 -1.69 10.79
C THR A 132 -6.57 -0.48 11.72
N ALA A 133 -7.69 -0.31 12.43
CA ALA A 133 -7.80 0.70 13.49
C ALA A 133 -6.90 0.45 14.70
N ASP A 134 -6.44 -0.80 14.89
CA ASP A 134 -5.52 -1.18 15.96
C ASP A 134 -4.04 -1.03 15.54
N VAL A 135 -3.80 -0.57 14.31
CA VAL A 135 -2.46 -0.35 13.75
C VAL A 135 -2.11 1.13 13.84
N SER A 136 -1.08 1.47 14.62
CA SER A 136 -0.59 2.84 14.73
C SER A 136 0.74 3.01 14.02
N ALA A 137 0.78 3.84 12.97
CA ALA A 137 1.99 4.14 12.21
C ALA A 137 3.12 4.70 13.10
N SER A 138 2.79 5.59 14.05
CA SER A 138 3.77 6.12 15.01
C SER A 138 4.30 5.06 15.98
N VAL A 139 3.49 4.08 16.34
CA VAL A 139 3.96 2.97 17.20
C VAL A 139 4.88 2.06 16.40
N ILE A 140 4.55 1.78 15.14
CA ILE A 140 5.40 1.02 14.23
C ILE A 140 6.75 1.70 14.04
N GLU A 141 6.77 3.00 13.70
CA GLU A 141 8.02 3.78 13.53
C GLU A 141 8.91 3.67 14.78
N ASN A 142 8.34 3.89 15.97
CA ASN A 142 9.09 3.77 17.22
C ASN A 142 9.62 2.35 17.43
N ALA A 143 8.80 1.32 17.20
CA ALA A 143 9.23 -0.07 17.36
C ALA A 143 10.34 -0.44 16.37
N LEU A 144 10.29 0.03 15.13
CA LEU A 144 11.34 -0.15 14.13
C LEU A 144 12.65 0.53 14.58
N SER A 145 12.57 1.76 15.11
CA SER A 145 13.74 2.47 15.63
C SER A 145 14.32 1.82 16.88
N GLU A 146 13.51 1.22 17.75
CA GLU A 146 13.95 0.63 19.02
C GLU A 146 14.42 -0.82 18.88
N ALA A 147 14.02 -1.52 17.82
CA ALA A 147 14.29 -2.95 17.66
C ALA A 147 15.79 -3.32 17.66
N PRO A 148 16.70 -2.60 16.96
CA PRO A 148 18.12 -2.95 17.00
C PRO A 148 18.74 -2.90 18.40
N GLU A 149 18.43 -1.86 19.17
CA GLU A 149 18.94 -1.70 20.54
C GLU A 149 18.31 -2.73 21.49
N THR A 150 17.00 -2.97 21.34
CA THR A 150 16.24 -3.93 22.17
C THR A 150 16.64 -5.37 21.89
N GLY A 151 16.97 -5.69 20.64
CA GLY A 151 17.47 -7.00 20.22
C GLY A 151 18.87 -7.33 20.72
N GLU A 152 19.61 -6.33 21.24
CA GLU A 152 21.02 -6.44 21.61
C GLU A 152 21.92 -6.96 20.46
N ILE A 153 21.53 -6.71 19.21
CA ILE A 153 22.24 -7.17 18.00
C ILE A 153 23.30 -6.14 17.61
N GLU A 154 24.58 -6.55 17.62
CA GLU A 154 25.70 -5.68 17.26
C GLU A 154 25.58 -5.19 15.81
N ASP A 155 25.60 -3.87 15.61
CA ASP A 155 25.38 -3.21 14.31
C ASP A 155 24.09 -3.70 13.60
N GLY A 156 23.02 -3.95 14.38
CA GLY A 156 21.75 -4.45 13.87
C GLY A 156 21.01 -3.47 12.97
N GLU A 157 20.54 -3.97 11.83
CA GLU A 157 19.68 -3.26 10.87
C GLU A 157 18.33 -3.97 10.79
N VAL A 158 17.25 -3.20 10.58
CA VAL A 158 15.90 -3.76 10.43
C VAL A 158 15.72 -4.29 9.01
N ASP A 159 15.33 -5.55 8.87
CA ASP A 159 15.01 -6.16 7.56
C ASP A 159 13.53 -6.04 7.18
N GLY A 160 12.66 -5.94 8.18
CA GLY A 160 11.21 -5.91 7.98
C GLY A 160 10.42 -6.08 9.27
N LEU A 161 9.11 -5.87 9.14
CA LEU A 161 8.13 -6.05 10.20
C LEU A 161 6.97 -6.90 9.68
N THR A 162 6.48 -7.81 10.53
CA THR A 162 5.19 -8.48 10.33
C THR A 162 4.33 -8.30 11.58
N MET A 163 3.12 -7.78 11.42
CA MET A 163 2.10 -7.79 12.45
C MET A 163 1.12 -8.92 12.17
N VAL A 164 0.93 -9.83 13.13
CA VAL A 164 0.14 -11.05 12.96
C VAL A 164 -0.45 -11.53 14.28
N TRP A 165 -1.62 -12.18 14.22
CA TRP A 165 -2.18 -12.88 15.38
C TRP A 165 -1.40 -14.16 15.69
N MET A 166 -0.91 -14.28 16.92
CA MET A 166 -0.04 -15.36 17.38
C MET A 166 -0.72 -16.37 18.32
N GLY A 167 -2.00 -16.20 18.61
CA GLY A 167 -2.73 -17.06 19.54
C GLY A 167 -3.45 -16.30 20.65
N PRO A 168 -4.23 -17.00 21.47
CA PRO A 168 -4.95 -16.40 22.61
C PRO A 168 -4.03 -15.87 23.72
N ASP A 169 -2.80 -16.37 23.81
CA ASP A 169 -1.85 -15.99 24.87
C ASP A 169 -1.10 -14.69 24.53
N LEU A 170 -0.77 -14.47 23.26
CA LEU A 170 -0.01 -13.31 22.78
C LEU A 170 -0.89 -12.28 22.06
N GLY A 171 -2.03 -12.69 21.50
CA GLY A 171 -2.84 -11.84 20.65
C GLY A 171 -2.12 -11.45 19.37
N VAL A 172 -2.37 -10.22 18.89
CA VAL A 172 -1.64 -9.62 17.78
C VAL A 172 -0.29 -9.16 18.28
N VAL A 173 0.78 -9.44 17.54
CA VAL A 173 2.12 -8.97 17.85
C VAL A 173 2.76 -8.32 16.64
N MET A 174 3.62 -7.34 16.86
CA MET A 174 4.61 -6.89 15.88
C MET A 174 5.88 -7.71 16.03
N GLN A 175 6.32 -8.35 14.94
CA GLN A 175 7.57 -9.10 14.85
C GLN A 175 8.52 -8.34 13.93
N ILE A 176 9.65 -7.88 14.46
CA ILE A 176 10.64 -7.11 13.72
C ILE A 176 11.87 -7.97 13.51
N SER A 177 12.24 -8.20 12.26
CA SER A 177 13.49 -8.89 11.90
C SER A 177 14.63 -7.90 11.95
N VAL A 178 15.66 -8.25 12.71
CA VAL A 178 16.89 -7.46 12.82
C VAL A 178 18.08 -8.35 12.49
N SER A 179 18.97 -7.86 11.63
CA SER A 179 20.19 -8.57 11.21
C SER A 179 21.43 -7.69 11.42
N GLY A 180 22.47 -8.26 12.01
CA GLY A 180 23.80 -7.67 12.11
C GLY A 180 24.85 -8.53 11.40
N GLU A 181 26.14 -8.17 11.51
CA GLU A 181 27.22 -8.89 10.81
C GLU A 181 27.34 -10.37 11.22
N ARG A 182 27.01 -10.69 12.48
CA ARG A 182 27.29 -11.98 13.12
C ARG A 182 26.07 -12.72 13.63
N GLU A 183 24.96 -12.02 13.79
CA GLU A 183 23.74 -12.54 14.42
C GLU A 183 22.51 -11.86 13.83
N SER A 184 21.36 -12.50 13.99
CA SER A 184 20.06 -12.02 13.55
C SER A 184 19.00 -12.57 14.50
N GLY A 185 17.91 -11.83 14.70
CA GLY A 185 16.85 -12.25 15.60
C GLY A 185 15.50 -11.61 15.26
N LEU A 186 14.47 -12.04 15.98
CA LEU A 186 13.15 -11.41 15.95
C LEU A 186 12.88 -10.69 17.26
N VAL A 187 12.64 -9.40 17.20
CA VAL A 187 12.21 -8.59 18.34
C VAL A 187 10.70 -8.44 18.30
N ARG A 188 10.03 -8.77 19.41
CA ARG A 188 8.56 -8.75 19.50
C ARG A 188 8.05 -7.63 20.37
N PHE A 189 7.00 -6.97 19.89
CA PHE A 189 6.26 -5.94 20.59
C PHE A 189 4.75 -6.21 20.52
N GLU A 190 4.01 -5.74 21.51
CA GLU A 190 2.55 -5.61 21.44
C GLU A 190 2.17 -4.49 20.44
N PRO A 191 0.93 -4.43 19.94
CA PRO A 191 0.51 -3.39 18.97
C PRO A 191 0.56 -1.96 19.53
N ASP A 192 0.67 -1.79 20.85
CA ASP A 192 0.88 -0.51 21.51
C ASP A 192 2.35 -0.11 21.68
N GLY A 193 3.28 -0.96 21.23
CA GLY A 193 4.73 -0.75 21.30
C GLY A 193 5.38 -1.35 22.55
N THR A 194 4.63 -2.06 23.40
CA THR A 194 5.21 -2.70 24.59
C THR A 194 6.10 -3.89 24.18
N PHE A 195 7.38 -3.86 24.55
CA PHE A 195 8.30 -4.98 24.30
C PHE A 195 7.85 -6.29 24.98
N ILE A 196 7.99 -7.40 24.26
CA ILE A 196 7.64 -8.76 24.72
C ILE A 196 8.92 -9.59 24.94
N GLU A 197 9.65 -9.89 23.87
CA GLU A 197 10.80 -10.81 23.88
C GLU A 197 11.70 -10.66 22.64
N VAL A 198 12.89 -11.24 22.71
CA VAL A 198 13.80 -11.46 21.58
C VAL A 198 13.92 -12.97 21.34
N LEU A 199 13.84 -13.40 20.07
CA LEU A 199 13.92 -14.80 19.63
C LEU A 199 15.13 -15.09 18.74
#